data_AF-A0A3E0WBV8-F1
#
_entry.id   AF-A0A3E0WBV8-F1
#
_cell.length_a   1.000
_cell.length_b   1.000
_cell.length_c   1.000
_cell.angle_alpha   90.00
_cell.angle_beta   90.00
_cell.angle_gamma   90.00
#
_symmetry.space_group_name_H-M   'P 1'
#
loop_
_entity.id
_entity.type
_entity.pdbx_description
1 polymer ?
#
loop_
_entity_poly.entity_id
_entity_poly.type
_entity_poly.pdbx_seq_one_letter_code
_entity_poly.pdbx_strand_id
1 'polypeptide(L)'
;MAVVVVRAASPTLVGAVAAVVSSVLGVDDPTTVTVQTSEQLASVRQQVAGQLGDYGRTLVLSVFGAAAALVGAILLALVMLRRRDFGRRRALGASRSILVALLLSQVGLLAAVAVLVGVTAALLLLGVQGLPLPTPAFTIAVGVLAIVTSLVAAVVPALIASTRDPLRELRVA
;
A
#
# COMPACT_ATOMS: atom_id res chain seq x y z
N MET A 1 31.47 10.29 34.13
CA MET A 1 30.15 9.62 34.27
C MET A 1 30.39 8.13 34.28
N ALA A 2 30.05 7.45 35.38
CA ALA A 2 30.16 6.00 35.47
C ALA A 2 28.79 5.39 35.14
N VAL A 3 28.75 4.46 34.18
CA VAL A 3 27.52 3.74 33.82
C VAL A 3 27.65 2.33 34.37
N VAL A 4 26.73 1.96 35.27
CA VAL A 4 26.63 0.60 35.81
C VAL A 4 25.47 -0.09 35.12
N VAL A 5 25.77 -1.12 34.33
CA VAL A 5 24.76 -1.93 33.65
C VAL A 5 24.50 -3.18 34.47
N VAL A 6 23.31 -3.28 35.06
CA VAL A 6 22.87 -4.48 35.80
C VAL A 6 21.89 -5.26 34.94
N ARG A 7 22.18 -6.54 34.72
CA ARG A 7 21.34 -7.45 33.93
C ARG A 7 20.57 -8.38 34.85
N ALA A 8 19.24 -8.28 34.85
CA ALA A 8 18.38 -9.26 35.51
C ALA A 8 18.23 -10.53 34.64
N ALA A 9 18.25 -11.71 35.27
CA ALA A 9 18.12 -13.00 34.59
C ALA A 9 16.68 -13.30 34.11
N SER A 10 15.67 -12.61 34.66
CA SER A 10 14.27 -12.73 34.26
C SER A 10 13.50 -11.40 34.44
N PRO A 11 12.43 -11.17 33.65
CA PRO A 11 11.66 -9.92 33.68
C PRO A 11 10.99 -9.64 35.02
N THR A 12 10.53 -10.68 35.71
CA THR A 12 9.86 -10.58 37.02
C THR A 12 10.80 -10.13 38.14
N LEU A 13 12.11 -10.29 37.95
CA LEU A 13 13.13 -9.90 38.92
C LEU A 13 13.65 -8.48 38.71
N VAL A 14 13.26 -7.78 37.64
CA VAL A 14 13.74 -6.42 37.35
C VAL A 14 13.35 -5.45 38.46
N GLY A 15 12.13 -5.55 39.00
CA GLY A 15 11.69 -4.70 40.11
C GLY A 15 12.45 -4.95 41.40
N ALA A 16 12.69 -6.22 41.74
CA ALA A 16 13.45 -6.61 42.94
C ALA A 16 14.95 -6.23 42.81
N VAL A 17 15.54 -6.45 41.63
CA VAL A 17 16.94 -6.08 41.34
C VAL A 17 17.11 -4.56 41.35
N ALA A 18 16.17 -3.80 40.79
CA ALA A 18 16.20 -2.34 40.85
C ALA A 18 16.17 -1.82 42.29
N ALA A 19 15.28 -2.38 43.15
CA ALA A 19 15.17 -2.00 44.55
C ALA A 19 16.42 -2.33 45.37
N VAL A 20 17.04 -3.49 45.14
CA VAL A 20 18.27 -3.90 45.81
C VAL A 20 19.46 -3.07 45.33
N VAL A 21 19.55 -2.80 44.03
CA VAL A 21 20.63 -1.98 43.46
C VAL A 21 20.55 -0.53 43.97
N SER A 22 19.37 0.06 44.05
CA SER A 22 19.19 1.40 44.64
C SER A 22 19.55 1.44 46.13
N SER A 23 19.30 0.35 46.86
CA SER A 23 19.64 0.22 48.29
C SER A 23 21.15 0.05 48.51
N VAL A 24 21.84 -0.72 47.66
CA VAL A 24 23.28 -1.01 47.81
C VAL A 24 24.14 0.16 47.32
N LEU A 25 23.66 0.97 46.38
CA LEU A 25 24.36 2.16 45.89
C LEU A 25 24.31 3.37 46.84
N GLY A 26 23.55 3.31 47.93
CA GLY A 26 23.54 4.36 48.97
C GLY A 26 23.23 5.75 48.43
N VAL A 27 22.16 5.88 47.63
CA VAL A 27 21.79 7.14 46.96
C VAL A 27 20.73 7.88 47.78
N ASP A 28 21.16 8.87 48.55
CA ASP A 28 20.28 9.80 49.29
C ASP A 28 19.71 10.95 48.40
N ASP A 29 19.97 10.95 47.09
CA ASP A 29 19.47 11.98 46.18
C ASP A 29 18.71 11.39 44.96
N PRO A 30 17.36 11.42 44.95
CA PRO A 30 16.52 10.74 43.96
C PRO A 30 16.49 11.42 42.58
N THR A 31 17.28 12.48 42.36
CA THR A 31 17.26 13.26 41.10
C THR A 31 18.36 12.90 40.10
N THR A 32 19.34 12.07 40.49
CA THR A 32 20.54 11.80 39.66
C THR A 32 20.52 10.43 38.96
N VAL A 33 19.52 9.57 39.24
CA VAL A 33 19.48 8.19 38.73
C VAL A 33 18.24 7.94 37.88
N THR A 34 18.41 7.99 36.56
CA THR A 34 17.38 7.57 35.59
C THR A 34 17.43 6.05 35.38
N VAL A 35 16.58 5.32 36.10
CA VAL A 35 16.41 3.88 35.92
C VAL A 35 15.57 3.64 34.66
N GLN A 36 16.24 3.46 33.52
CA GLN A 36 15.58 3.03 32.28
C GLN A 36 15.33 1.53 32.31
N THR A 37 14.08 1.14 32.60
CA THR A 37 13.66 -0.26 32.54
C THR A 37 13.41 -0.68 31.09
N SER A 38 13.75 -1.93 30.74
CA SER A 38 13.56 -2.46 29.39
C SER A 38 12.09 -2.49 28.94
N GLU A 39 11.15 -2.46 29.89
CA GLU A 39 9.70 -2.41 29.65
C GLU A 39 9.23 -1.05 29.11
N GLN A 40 9.75 0.07 29.66
CA GLN A 40 9.47 1.41 29.13
C GLN A 40 10.05 1.62 27.73
N LEU A 41 11.21 1.03 27.43
CA LEU A 41 11.80 1.11 26.10
C LEU A 41 11.06 0.20 25.10
N ALA A 42 10.47 -0.91 25.55
CA ALA A 42 9.63 -1.79 24.74
C ALA A 42 8.29 -1.14 24.41
N SER A 43 7.62 -0.50 25.37
CA SER A 43 6.33 0.16 25.15
C SER A 43 6.43 1.37 24.21
N VAL A 44 7.50 2.18 24.34
CA VAL A 44 7.76 3.30 23.41
C VAL A 44 8.06 2.78 22.01
N ARG A 45 8.87 1.72 21.85
CA ARG A 45 9.10 1.10 20.53
C ARG A 45 7.82 0.54 19.91
N GLN A 46 6.95 -0.06 20.71
CA GLN A 46 5.69 -0.64 20.24
C GLN A 46 4.68 0.43 19.83
N GLN A 47 4.63 1.56 20.54
CA GLN A 47 3.81 2.72 20.16
C GLN A 47 4.34 3.40 18.89
N VAL A 48 5.66 3.60 18.78
CA VAL A 48 6.27 4.19 17.58
C VAL A 48 6.11 3.28 16.36
N ALA A 49 6.30 1.96 16.52
CA ALA A 49 6.09 1.00 15.45
C ALA A 49 4.62 0.91 15.00
N GLY A 50 3.68 0.99 15.95
CA GLY A 50 2.24 1.02 15.66
C GLY A 50 1.84 2.27 14.87
N GLN A 51 2.26 3.45 15.33
CA GLN A 51 1.98 4.71 14.64
C GLN A 51 2.59 4.73 13.23
N LEU A 52 3.85 4.31 13.08
CA LEU A 52 4.53 4.30 11.78
C LEU A 52 3.86 3.32 10.79
N GLY A 53 3.37 2.18 11.29
CA GLY A 53 2.57 1.23 10.51
C GLY A 53 1.25 1.82 10.03
N ASP A 54 0.53 2.53 10.90
CA ASP A 54 -0.74 3.17 10.56
C ASP A 54 -0.58 4.33 9.56
N TYR A 55 0.47 5.14 9.70
CA TYR A 55 0.82 6.18 8.73
C TYR A 55 1.18 5.57 7.36
N GLY A 56 1.99 4.51 7.34
CA GLY A 56 2.31 3.81 6.11
C GLY A 56 1.07 3.26 5.42
N ARG A 57 0.16 2.63 6.18
CA ARG A 57 -1.09 2.07 5.65
C ARG A 57 -2.00 3.16 5.07
N THR A 58 -2.18 4.27 5.78
CA THR A 58 -3.03 5.37 5.31
C THR A 58 -2.47 6.06 4.07
N LEU A 59 -1.15 6.25 3.98
CA LEU A 59 -0.50 6.77 2.77
C LEU A 59 -0.69 5.85 1.56
N VAL A 60 -0.46 4.54 1.73
CA VAL A 60 -0.67 3.58 0.64
C VAL A 60 -2.14 3.58 0.20
N LEU A 61 -3.09 3.49 1.14
CA LEU A 61 -4.52 3.46 0.81
C LEU A 61 -4.99 4.75 0.12
N SER A 62 -4.53 5.92 0.58
CA SER A 62 -4.90 7.20 -0.02
C SER A 62 -4.35 7.37 -1.43
N VAL A 63 -3.07 7.05 -1.65
CA VAL A 63 -2.42 7.14 -2.97
C VAL A 63 -3.05 6.17 -3.95
N PHE A 64 -3.19 4.90 -3.56
CA PHE A 64 -3.81 3.89 -4.44
C PHE A 64 -5.30 4.14 -4.64
N GLY A 65 -6.01 4.65 -3.63
CA GLY A 65 -7.41 5.05 -3.76
C GLY A 65 -7.59 6.19 -4.77
N ALA A 66 -6.74 7.23 -4.70
CA ALA A 66 -6.76 8.32 -5.67
C ALA A 66 -6.40 7.83 -7.08
N ALA A 67 -5.38 6.99 -7.21
CA ALA A 67 -4.99 6.38 -8.48
C ALA A 67 -6.13 5.53 -9.08
N ALA A 68 -6.80 4.72 -8.26
CA ALA A 68 -7.96 3.92 -8.68
C ALA A 68 -9.10 4.80 -9.20
N ALA A 69 -9.41 5.90 -8.50
CA ALA A 69 -10.42 6.84 -8.92
C ALA A 69 -10.09 7.48 -10.28
N LEU A 70 -8.83 7.89 -10.48
CA LEU A 70 -8.36 8.45 -11.75
C LEU A 70 -8.42 7.43 -12.89
N VAL A 71 -7.90 6.22 -12.68
CA VAL A 71 -7.95 5.13 -13.66
C VAL A 71 -9.40 4.82 -14.04
N GLY A 72 -10.29 4.69 -13.05
CA GLY A 72 -11.71 4.46 -13.28
C GLY A 72 -12.36 5.58 -14.09
N ALA A 73 -12.08 6.85 -13.76
CA ALA A 73 -12.61 8.01 -14.47
C ALA A 73 -12.13 8.06 -15.94
N ILE A 74 -10.84 7.81 -16.18
CA ILE A 74 -10.25 7.78 -17.52
C ILE A 74 -10.85 6.65 -18.35
N LEU A 75 -10.94 5.45 -17.79
CA LEU A 75 -11.54 4.29 -18.46
C LEU A 75 -13.02 4.52 -18.77
N LEU A 76 -13.76 5.14 -17.84
CA LEU A 76 -15.15 5.50 -18.07
C LEU A 76 -15.26 6.47 -19.25
N ALA A 77 -14.45 7.52 -19.29
CA ALA A 77 -14.42 8.48 -20.39
C ALA A 77 -14.09 7.81 -21.73
N LEU A 78 -13.08 6.91 -21.74
CA LEU A 78 -12.70 6.13 -22.93
C LEU A 78 -13.85 5.25 -23.43
N VAL A 79 -14.60 4.61 -22.52
CA VAL A 79 -15.78 3.81 -22.86
C VAL A 79 -16.87 4.67 -23.50
N MET A 80 -17.10 5.89 -23.01
CA MET A 80 -18.08 6.83 -23.60
C MET A 80 -17.66 7.26 -25.02
N LEU A 81 -16.36 7.47 -25.23
CA LEU A 81 -15.82 7.92 -26.50
C LEU A 81 -15.82 6.79 -27.56
N ARG A 82 -15.53 5.56 -27.13
CA ARG A 82 -15.46 4.36 -28.00
C ARG A 82 -16.76 3.55 -28.05
N ARG A 83 -17.89 4.13 -27.63
CA ARG A 83 -19.19 3.43 -27.53
C ARG A 83 -19.63 2.74 -28.83
N ARG A 84 -19.36 3.35 -29.99
CA ARG A 84 -19.70 2.77 -31.31
C ARG A 84 -18.96 1.47 -31.61
N ASP A 85 -17.71 1.34 -31.16
CA ASP A 85 -16.93 0.12 -31.36
C ASP A 85 -17.48 -1.04 -30.54
N PHE A 86 -17.86 -0.79 -29.29
CA PHE A 86 -18.49 -1.79 -28.42
C PHE A 86 -19.88 -2.20 -28.95
N GLY A 87 -20.64 -1.24 -29.49
CA GLY A 87 -21.92 -1.50 -30.17
C GLY A 87 -21.77 -2.42 -31.38
N ARG A 88 -20.79 -2.15 -32.24
CA ARG A 88 -20.48 -3.00 -33.42
C ARG A 88 -20.06 -4.41 -33.03
N ARG A 89 -19.22 -4.57 -31.99
CA ARG A 89 -18.81 -5.90 -31.49
C ARG A 89 -19.99 -6.70 -30.94
N ARG A 90 -20.95 -6.04 -30.28
CA ARG A 90 -22.18 -6.70 -29.80
C ARG A 90 -23.11 -7.09 -30.96
N ALA A 91 -23.21 -6.27 -32.00
CA ALA A 91 -23.97 -6.60 -33.20
C ALA A 91 -23.42 -7.85 -33.93
N LEU A 92 -22.12 -8.13 -33.78
CA LEU A 92 -21.48 -9.36 -34.26
C LEU A 92 -21.68 -10.57 -33.32
N GLY A 93 -22.51 -10.45 -32.29
CA GLY A 93 -22.84 -11.55 -31.37
C GLY A 93 -21.93 -11.68 -30.15
N ALA A 94 -21.02 -10.73 -29.89
CA ALA A 94 -20.19 -10.79 -28.68
C ALA A 94 -21.05 -10.64 -27.41
N SER A 95 -20.92 -11.58 -26.48
CA SER A 95 -21.60 -11.54 -25.19
C SER A 95 -21.06 -10.43 -24.29
N ARG A 96 -21.85 -10.03 -23.28
CA ARG A 96 -21.46 -9.01 -22.29
C ARG A 96 -20.19 -9.41 -21.53
N SER A 97 -20.06 -10.69 -21.20
CA SER A 97 -18.89 -11.22 -20.48
C SER A 97 -17.61 -11.14 -21.33
N ILE A 98 -17.69 -11.38 -22.64
CA ILE A 98 -16.54 -11.23 -23.54
C ILE A 98 -16.05 -9.78 -23.59
N LEU A 99 -16.96 -8.82 -23.62
CA LEU A 99 -16.61 -7.39 -23.62
C LEU A 99 -15.92 -6.97 -22.31
N VAL A 100 -16.42 -7.46 -21.16
CA VAL A 100 -15.80 -7.22 -19.85
C VAL A 100 -14.41 -7.86 -19.80
N ALA A 101 -14.30 -9.14 -20.18
CA ALA A 101 -13.04 -9.86 -20.19
C ALA A 101 -11.99 -9.21 -21.11
N LEU A 102 -12.43 -8.70 -22.26
CA LEU A 102 -11.57 -7.96 -23.19
C LEU A 102 -11.06 -6.66 -22.58
N LEU A 103 -11.92 -5.88 -21.92
CA LEU A 103 -11.46 -4.62 -21.32
C LEU A 103 -10.54 -4.89 -20.13
N LEU A 104 -10.87 -5.87 -19.29
CA LEU A 104 -10.03 -6.25 -18.15
C LEU A 104 -8.69 -6.81 -18.61
N SER A 105 -8.62 -7.58 -19.70
CA SER A 105 -7.35 -8.08 -20.23
C SER A 105 -6.48 -6.97 -20.82
N GLN A 106 -7.08 -6.00 -21.52
CA GLN A 106 -6.39 -4.80 -22.00
C GLN A 106 -5.82 -3.97 -20.84
N VAL A 107 -6.63 -3.72 -19.81
CA VAL A 107 -6.19 -3.00 -18.62
C VAL A 107 -5.12 -3.79 -17.87
N GLY A 108 -5.28 -5.10 -17.71
CA GLY A 108 -4.31 -5.95 -17.02
C GLY A 108 -2.94 -5.97 -17.72
N LEU A 109 -2.93 -6.09 -19.05
CA LEU A 109 -1.70 -6.04 -19.83
C LEU A 109 -1.04 -4.66 -19.75
N LEU A 110 -1.83 -3.59 -19.86
CA LEU A 110 -1.31 -2.22 -19.72
C LEU A 110 -0.77 -1.96 -18.31
N ALA A 111 -1.44 -2.46 -17.27
CA ALA A 111 -1.01 -2.35 -15.88
C ALA A 111 0.29 -3.11 -15.64
N ALA A 112 0.45 -4.31 -16.20
CA ALA A 112 1.70 -5.07 -16.10
C ALA A 112 2.89 -4.31 -16.71
N VAL A 113 2.69 -3.72 -17.89
CA VAL A 113 3.72 -2.87 -18.53
C VAL A 113 4.00 -1.62 -17.71
N ALA A 114 2.97 -0.94 -17.23
CA ALA A 114 3.12 0.25 -16.40
C ALA A 114 3.87 -0.04 -15.09
N VAL A 115 3.62 -1.18 -14.45
CA VAL A 115 4.35 -1.62 -13.26
C VAL A 115 5.81 -1.90 -13.58
N LEU A 116 6.10 -2.60 -14.68
CA LEU A 116 7.49 -2.86 -15.08
C LEU A 116 8.25 -1.54 -15.29
N VAL A 117 7.65 -0.61 -16.04
CA VAL A 117 8.23 0.72 -16.31
C VAL A 117 8.36 1.54 -15.02
N GLY A 118 7.34 1.56 -14.17
CA GLY A 118 7.34 2.31 -12.92
C GLY A 118 8.37 1.79 -11.92
N VAL A 119 8.47 0.46 -11.75
CA VAL A 119 9.43 -0.17 -10.85
C VAL A 119 10.86 0.05 -11.35
N THR A 120 11.11 -0.15 -12.64
CA THR A 120 12.44 0.10 -13.22
C THR A 120 12.85 1.55 -13.08
N ALA A 121 11.97 2.50 -13.39
CA ALA A 121 12.24 3.93 -13.21
C ALA A 121 12.50 4.29 -11.74
N ALA A 122 11.72 3.74 -10.80
CA ALA A 122 11.91 3.97 -9.37
C ALA A 122 13.28 3.45 -8.91
N LEU A 123 13.63 2.20 -9.23
CA LEU A 123 14.90 1.59 -8.83
C LEU A 123 16.10 2.35 -9.43
N LEU A 124 16.02 2.79 -10.68
CA LEU A 124 17.05 3.61 -11.31
C LEU A 124 17.20 4.95 -10.59
N LEU A 125 16.09 5.62 -10.28
CA LEU A 125 16.12 6.91 -9.58
C LEU A 125 16.71 6.79 -8.18
N LEU A 126 16.32 5.76 -7.41
CA LEU A 126 16.93 5.48 -6.10
C LEU A 126 18.43 5.18 -6.21
N GLY A 127 18.82 4.39 -7.23
CA GLY A 127 20.22 4.06 -7.48
C GLY A 127 21.08 5.30 -7.80
N VAL A 128 20.58 6.21 -8.64
CA VAL A 128 21.27 7.46 -8.99
C VAL A 128 21.40 8.39 -7.79
N GLN A 129 20.39 8.42 -6.89
CA GLN A 129 20.42 9.25 -5.68
C GLN A 129 21.20 8.61 -4.52
N GLY A 130 21.71 7.38 -4.67
CA GLY A 130 22.39 6.65 -3.60
C GLY A 130 21.48 6.32 -2.41
N LEU A 131 20.16 6.29 -2.62
CA LEU A 131 19.17 5.98 -1.60
C LEU A 131 19.09 4.46 -1.38
N PRO A 132 18.74 4.01 -0.16
CA PRO A 132 18.61 2.60 0.15
C PRO A 132 17.54 1.95 -0.75
N LEU A 133 17.92 0.87 -1.43
CA LEU A 133 17.01 0.14 -2.30
C LEU A 133 15.99 -0.66 -1.48
N PRO A 134 14.71 -0.67 -1.88
CA PRO A 134 13.69 -1.47 -1.21
C PRO A 134 13.94 -2.97 -1.39
N THR A 135 13.40 -3.78 -0.47
CA THR A 135 13.51 -5.24 -0.58
C THR A 135 12.73 -5.76 -1.80
N PRO A 136 13.20 -6.83 -2.47
CA PRO A 136 12.50 -7.38 -3.64
C PRO A 136 11.04 -7.77 -3.33
N ALA A 137 10.78 -8.30 -2.12
CA ALA A 137 9.45 -8.65 -1.67
C ALA A 137 8.50 -7.44 -1.60
N PHE A 138 9.00 -6.29 -1.11
CA PHE A 138 8.21 -5.06 -1.06
C PHE A 138 7.86 -4.57 -2.47
N THR A 139 8.85 -4.53 -3.36
CA THR A 139 8.66 -4.10 -4.76
C THR A 139 7.62 -4.97 -5.49
N ILE A 140 7.69 -6.28 -5.31
CA ILE A 140 6.71 -7.22 -5.88
C ILE A 140 5.32 -6.98 -5.28
N ALA A 141 5.21 -6.80 -3.95
CA ALA A 141 3.93 -6.56 -3.29
C ALA A 141 3.25 -5.27 -3.80
N VAL A 142 4.01 -4.18 -3.94
CA VAL A 142 3.50 -2.91 -4.49
C VAL A 142 3.09 -3.06 -5.96
N GLY A 143 3.88 -3.79 -6.75
CA GLY A 143 3.55 -4.07 -8.16
C GLY A 143 2.24 -4.86 -8.30
N VAL A 144 2.07 -5.93 -7.51
CA VAL A 144 0.82 -6.71 -7.47
C VAL A 144 -0.35 -5.83 -7.04
N LEU A 145 -0.17 -5.02 -5.98
CA LEU A 145 -1.19 -4.09 -5.52
C LEU A 145 -1.62 -3.10 -6.61
N ALA A 146 -0.67 -2.58 -7.39
CA ALA A 146 -0.96 -1.67 -8.49
C ALA A 146 -1.77 -2.33 -9.62
N ILE A 147 -1.44 -3.57 -9.99
CA ILE A 147 -2.20 -4.33 -10.99
C ILE A 147 -3.62 -4.58 -10.49
N VAL A 148 -3.76 -5.10 -9.27
CA VAL A 148 -5.07 -5.39 -8.66
C VAL A 148 -5.91 -4.13 -8.56
N THR A 149 -5.33 -3.03 -8.10
CA THR A 149 -6.03 -1.73 -7.98
C THR A 149 -6.53 -1.25 -9.34
N SER A 150 -5.71 -1.37 -10.39
CA SER A 150 -6.08 -0.99 -11.75
C SER A 150 -7.21 -1.86 -12.30
N LEU A 151 -7.17 -3.17 -12.06
CA LEU A 151 -8.22 -4.11 -12.46
C LEU A 151 -9.54 -3.82 -11.73
N VAL A 152 -9.49 -3.61 -10.41
CA VAL A 152 -10.66 -3.25 -9.59
C VAL A 152 -11.29 -1.95 -10.08
N ALA A 153 -10.47 -0.93 -10.35
CA ALA A 153 -10.94 0.35 -10.91
C ALA A 153 -11.60 0.18 -12.28
N ALA A 154 -11.16 -0.78 -13.09
CA ALA A 154 -11.70 -1.05 -14.42
C ALA A 154 -13.03 -1.83 -14.42
N VAL A 155 -13.41 -2.47 -13.30
CA VAL A 155 -14.65 -3.26 -13.22
C VAL A 155 -15.88 -2.41 -13.54
N VAL A 156 -16.01 -1.24 -12.91
CA VAL A 156 -17.18 -0.37 -13.11
C VAL A 156 -17.29 0.12 -14.57
N PRO A 157 -16.24 0.70 -15.18
CA PRO A 157 -16.23 1.03 -16.61
C PRO A 157 -16.53 -0.17 -17.53
N ALA A 158 -15.98 -1.35 -17.23
CA ALA A 158 -16.21 -2.56 -18.03
C ALA A 158 -17.67 -3.00 -18.02
N LEU A 159 -18.30 -3.00 -16.84
CA LEU A 159 -19.72 -3.30 -16.70
C LEU A 159 -20.59 -2.31 -17.47
N ILE A 160 -20.26 -1.01 -17.38
CA ILE A 160 -20.96 0.04 -18.13
C ILE A 160 -20.81 -0.15 -19.65
N ALA A 161 -19.62 -0.49 -20.13
CA ALA A 161 -19.37 -0.80 -21.54
C ALA A 161 -20.22 -2.00 -22.02
N SER A 162 -20.38 -3.01 -21.17
CA SER A 162 -21.11 -4.24 -21.48
C SER A 162 -22.64 -4.12 -21.46
N THR A 163 -23.18 -3.08 -20.82
CA THR A 163 -24.65 -2.89 -20.68
C THR A 163 -25.22 -1.87 -21.66
N ARG A 164 -24.42 -0.92 -22.15
CA ARG A 164 -24.89 0.10 -23.10
C ARG A 164 -25.27 -0.50 -24.45
N ASP A 165 -26.55 -0.38 -24.83
CA ASP A 165 -27.14 -1.10 -25.95
C ASP A 165 -26.93 -0.42 -27.32
N PRO A 166 -26.56 -1.18 -28.38
CA PRO A 166 -26.32 -0.64 -29.72
C PRO A 166 -27.54 0.03 -30.38
N LEU A 167 -28.74 -0.28 -29.90
CA LEU A 167 -30.00 0.02 -30.60
C LEU A 167 -30.66 1.36 -30.18
N ARG A 168 -30.22 2.00 -29.09
CA ARG A 168 -30.74 3.33 -28.69
C ARG A 168 -30.18 4.46 -29.55
N GLU A 169 -29.00 4.29 -30.15
CA GLU A 169 -28.38 5.32 -31.00
C GLU A 169 -28.84 5.26 -32.47
N LEU A 170 -29.47 4.18 -32.92
CA LEU A 170 -30.01 4.03 -34.30
C LEU A 170 -31.48 4.46 -34.45
N ARG A 171 -32.16 4.85 -33.37
CA ARG A 171 -33.55 5.34 -33.41
C ARG A 171 -33.69 6.86 -33.33
N VAL A 172 -32.57 7.58 -33.17
CA VAL A 172 -32.56 9.05 -33.00
C VAL A 172 -31.61 9.73 -34.00
N ALA A 173 -31.20 9.02 -35.05
CA ALA A 173 -30.39 9.55 -36.16
C ALA A 173 -31.14 9.36 -37.48
#